data_AF-A0A371CMB2-F1
#
_entry.id   AF-A0A371CMB2-F1
#
_cell.length_a   1.000
_cell.length_b   1.000
_cell.length_c   1.000
_cell.angle_alpha   90.00
_cell.angle_beta   90.00
_cell.angle_gamma   90.00
#
_symmetry.space_group_name_H-M   'P 1'
#
loop_
_entity.id
_entity.type
_entity.pdbx_description
1 polymer ?
#
loop_
_entity_poly.entity_id
_entity_poly.type
_entity_poly.pdbx_seq_one_letter_code
_entity_poly.pdbx_strand_id
1 'polypeptide(L)'
;MAANNTPKRAWNNVLYRDACLESIGRRYPDYAGKLRHDFDLFALGSYTGPESRIASHLDTQLRSMSTALGSEEAAFEMAKQTLDRYITIVGLKPTPNTPDAIVYIRPIPDCDYSVRLWLADDTSGEFCMDFVHNETKQPVNSPFEYELWAVPSRATLWNEAALLASLESSFGAAALPGEEKFVMSEGQTCVLKRPGHQSVQFTVPRMARPTPENVHVLNFSY
;
A
#
# COMPACT_ATOMS: atom_id res chain seq x y z
N MET A 1 -16.39 -35.08 0.56
CA MET A 1 -16.68 -33.73 1.07
C MET A 1 -15.91 -32.75 0.19
N ALA A 2 -16.60 -32.03 -0.70
CA ALA A 2 -15.96 -31.03 -1.55
C ALA A 2 -15.57 -29.84 -0.66
N ALA A 3 -14.28 -29.50 -0.63
CA ALA A 3 -13.83 -28.26 -0.02
C ALA A 3 -14.47 -27.10 -0.77
N ASN A 4 -15.18 -26.23 -0.06
CA ASN A 4 -15.64 -24.95 -0.59
C ASN A 4 -14.39 -24.11 -0.90
N ASN A 5 -13.85 -24.25 -2.12
CA ASN A 5 -12.81 -23.40 -2.70
C ASN A 5 -13.42 -22.07 -3.16
N THR A 6 -14.16 -21.38 -2.29
CA THR A 6 -14.38 -19.95 -2.49
C THR A 6 -13.04 -19.28 -2.16
N PRO A 7 -12.40 -18.56 -3.10
CA PRO A 7 -11.16 -17.86 -2.80
C PRO A 7 -11.40 -17.00 -1.56
N LYS A 8 -10.66 -17.29 -0.47
CA LYS A 8 -10.68 -16.41 0.70
C LYS A 8 -10.27 -15.03 0.20
N ARG A 9 -11.18 -14.08 0.32
CA ARG A 9 -10.93 -12.71 -0.07
C ARG A 9 -9.75 -12.18 0.74
N ALA A 10 -8.71 -11.68 0.09
CA ALA A 10 -7.59 -11.05 0.78
C ALA A 10 -8.10 -9.91 1.68
N TRP A 11 -7.52 -9.76 2.87
CA TRP A 11 -8.00 -8.79 3.88
C TRP A 11 -7.92 -7.33 3.41
N ASN A 12 -7.06 -7.04 2.43
CA ASN A 12 -6.89 -5.73 1.80
C ASN A 12 -7.73 -5.53 0.53
N ASN A 13 -8.65 -6.46 0.25
CA ASN A 13 -9.61 -6.36 -0.82
C ASN A 13 -10.89 -5.70 -0.25
N VAL A 14 -11.00 -4.40 -0.46
CA VAL A 14 -12.03 -3.53 0.15
C VAL A 14 -12.94 -2.93 -0.91
N LEU A 15 -14.14 -2.50 -0.52
CA LEU A 15 -15.02 -1.78 -1.42
C LEU A 15 -14.38 -0.44 -1.76
N TYR A 16 -14.25 -0.11 -3.04
CA TYR A 16 -13.53 1.10 -3.45
C TYR A 16 -14.19 2.36 -2.87
N ARG A 17 -15.51 2.37 -2.80
CA ARG A 17 -16.31 3.38 -2.09
C ARG A 17 -15.81 3.66 -0.68
N ASP A 18 -15.64 2.62 0.12
CA ASP A 18 -15.26 2.74 1.53
C ASP A 18 -13.83 3.30 1.65
N ALA A 19 -12.93 2.84 0.80
CA ALA A 19 -11.56 3.36 0.73
C ALA A 19 -11.51 4.84 0.34
N CYS A 20 -12.32 5.28 -0.63
CA CYS A 20 -12.43 6.69 -1.01
C CYS A 20 -12.97 7.53 0.14
N LEU A 21 -14.01 7.08 0.83
CA LEU A 21 -14.60 7.78 1.97
C LEU A 21 -13.60 7.95 3.11
N GLU A 22 -12.90 6.88 3.47
CA GLU A 22 -11.84 6.90 4.49
C GLU A 22 -10.72 7.88 4.10
N SER A 23 -10.25 7.81 2.85
CA SER A 23 -9.19 8.65 2.32
C SER A 23 -9.57 10.13 2.30
N ILE A 24 -10.80 10.46 1.89
CA ILE A 24 -11.30 11.84 1.87
C ILE A 24 -11.54 12.34 3.30
N GLY A 25 -12.12 11.52 4.18
CA GLY A 25 -12.34 11.90 5.58
C GLY A 25 -11.05 12.26 6.31
N ARG A 26 -9.94 11.59 5.98
CA ARG A 26 -8.61 11.94 6.52
C ARG A 26 -8.01 13.20 5.90
N ARG A 27 -8.12 13.37 4.59
CA ARG A 27 -7.44 14.47 3.85
C ARG A 27 -8.21 15.78 3.86
N TYR A 28 -9.54 15.71 3.80
CA TYR A 28 -10.45 16.83 3.65
C TYR A 28 -11.66 16.66 4.60
N PRO A 29 -11.43 16.60 5.93
CA PRO A 29 -12.50 16.32 6.91
C PRO A 29 -13.66 17.31 6.80
N ASP A 30 -13.36 18.59 6.52
CA ASP A 30 -14.36 19.65 6.38
C ASP A 30 -15.09 19.65 5.03
N TYR A 31 -14.65 18.82 4.08
CA TYR A 31 -15.27 18.67 2.76
C TYR A 31 -16.11 17.39 2.64
N ALA A 32 -15.91 16.39 3.49
CA ALA A 32 -16.61 15.11 3.41
C ALA A 32 -18.15 15.26 3.41
N GLY A 33 -18.69 16.24 4.16
CA GLY A 33 -20.13 16.55 4.18
C GLY A 33 -20.65 17.37 2.99
N LYS A 34 -19.78 17.77 2.05
CA LYS A 34 -20.12 18.61 0.89
C LYS A 34 -20.16 17.83 -0.43
N LEU A 35 -19.96 16.51 -0.40
CA LEU A 35 -20.05 15.64 -1.59
C LEU A 35 -21.49 15.65 -2.13
N ARG A 36 -21.66 15.93 -3.42
CA ARG A 36 -22.98 16.08 -4.06
C ARG A 36 -23.52 14.75 -4.57
N HIS A 37 -22.63 13.92 -5.14
CA HIS A 37 -22.96 12.67 -5.81
C HIS A 37 -21.76 11.73 -5.82
N ASP A 38 -21.98 10.46 -6.17
CA ASP A 38 -20.93 9.42 -6.27
C ASP A 38 -19.76 9.85 -7.16
N PHE A 39 -19.99 10.67 -8.18
CA PHE A 39 -18.90 11.19 -9.00
C PHE A 39 -17.93 12.10 -8.23
N ASP A 40 -18.41 12.87 -7.22
CA ASP A 40 -17.51 13.68 -6.41
C ASP A 40 -16.60 12.78 -5.57
N LEU A 41 -17.16 11.69 -5.01
CA LEU A 41 -16.40 10.69 -4.27
C LEU A 41 -15.35 10.00 -5.15
N PHE A 42 -15.75 9.58 -6.35
CA PHE A 42 -14.87 8.95 -7.33
C PHE A 42 -13.72 9.89 -7.76
N ALA A 43 -14.05 11.12 -8.14
CA ALA A 43 -13.06 12.09 -8.62
C ALA A 43 -12.12 12.56 -7.50
N LEU A 44 -12.60 12.71 -6.27
CA LEU A 44 -11.76 13.06 -5.12
C LEU A 44 -10.87 11.92 -4.63
N GLY A 45 -11.21 10.67 -4.91
CA GLY A 45 -10.40 9.51 -4.52
C GLY A 45 -8.92 9.67 -4.90
N SER A 46 -8.64 10.23 -6.07
CA SER A 46 -7.29 10.47 -6.59
C SER A 46 -6.80 11.93 -6.49
N TYR A 47 -7.60 12.86 -5.98
CA TYR A 47 -7.23 14.28 -5.89
C TYR A 47 -6.23 14.53 -4.76
N THR A 48 -5.11 15.20 -5.03
CA THR A 48 -4.06 15.50 -4.02
C THR A 48 -3.82 17.00 -3.80
N GLY A 49 -4.66 17.87 -4.37
CA GLY A 49 -4.52 19.32 -4.29
C GLY A 49 -5.12 19.94 -3.01
N PRO A 50 -5.06 21.28 -2.88
CA PRO A 50 -5.60 21.99 -1.73
C PRO A 50 -7.14 21.99 -1.71
N GLU A 51 -7.73 21.95 -0.50
CA GLU A 51 -9.19 21.93 -0.31
C GLU A 51 -9.91 23.07 -1.05
N SER A 52 -9.30 24.27 -1.08
CA SER A 52 -9.86 25.45 -1.73
C SER A 52 -10.10 25.31 -3.25
N ARG A 53 -9.50 24.29 -3.89
CA ARG A 53 -9.66 24.02 -5.33
C ARG A 53 -10.58 22.83 -5.62
N ILE A 54 -11.04 22.11 -4.61
CA ILE A 54 -11.84 20.89 -4.79
C ILE A 54 -13.07 21.16 -5.66
N ALA A 55 -13.90 22.15 -5.31
CA ALA A 55 -15.13 22.42 -6.06
C ALA A 55 -14.86 22.66 -7.55
N SER A 56 -13.88 23.53 -7.87
CA SER A 56 -13.49 23.79 -9.26
C SER A 56 -12.90 22.58 -9.98
N HIS A 57 -12.17 21.71 -9.26
CA HIS A 57 -11.62 20.48 -9.82
C HIS A 57 -12.75 19.49 -10.15
N LEU A 58 -13.70 19.31 -9.24
CA LEU A 58 -14.85 18.43 -9.42
C LEU A 58 -15.71 18.85 -10.62
N ASP A 59 -16.01 20.15 -10.75
CA ASP A 59 -16.78 20.67 -11.88
C ASP A 59 -16.04 20.47 -13.22
N THR A 60 -14.70 20.61 -13.21
CA THR A 60 -13.87 20.37 -14.39
C THR A 60 -13.84 18.89 -14.76
N GLN A 61 -13.68 18.00 -13.78
CA GLN A 61 -13.67 16.56 -13.99
C GLN A 61 -15.03 16.07 -14.50
N LEU A 62 -16.13 16.54 -13.92
CA LEU A 62 -17.47 16.18 -14.35
C LEU A 62 -17.68 16.58 -15.81
N ARG A 63 -17.43 17.85 -16.16
CA ARG A 63 -17.55 18.32 -17.54
C ARG A 63 -16.72 17.49 -18.53
N SER A 64 -15.47 17.20 -18.17
CA SER A 64 -14.58 16.39 -19.01
C SER A 64 -15.12 14.98 -19.20
N MET A 65 -15.56 14.33 -18.13
CA MET A 65 -16.07 12.96 -18.19
C MET A 65 -17.42 12.89 -18.92
N SER A 66 -18.31 13.85 -18.68
CA SER A 66 -19.60 13.94 -19.39
C SER A 66 -19.41 14.17 -20.87
N THR A 67 -18.42 14.95 -21.28
CA THR A 67 -18.07 15.10 -22.70
C THR A 67 -17.57 13.78 -23.30
N ALA A 68 -16.73 13.04 -22.56
CA ALA A 68 -16.17 11.77 -23.03
C ALA A 68 -17.21 10.64 -23.10
N LEU A 69 -18.16 10.60 -22.16
CA LEU A 69 -19.17 9.55 -22.05
C LEU A 69 -20.51 9.92 -22.70
N GLY A 70 -20.67 11.18 -23.13
CA GLY A 70 -21.85 11.68 -23.83
C GLY A 70 -22.93 12.31 -22.94
N SER A 71 -22.89 12.13 -21.62
CA SER A 71 -23.79 12.82 -20.68
C SER A 71 -23.29 12.82 -19.23
N GLU A 72 -23.90 13.63 -18.36
CA GLU A 72 -23.65 13.60 -16.91
C GLU A 72 -24.13 12.31 -16.27
N GLU A 73 -25.29 11.79 -16.69
CA GLU A 73 -25.85 10.53 -16.20
C GLU A 73 -24.91 9.35 -16.48
N ALA A 74 -24.29 9.31 -17.66
CA ALA A 74 -23.29 8.30 -17.99
C ALA A 74 -22.04 8.38 -17.10
N ALA A 75 -21.61 9.61 -16.76
CA ALA A 75 -20.49 9.83 -15.83
C ALA A 75 -20.83 9.39 -14.40
N PHE A 76 -22.06 9.68 -13.93
CA PHE A 76 -22.52 9.25 -12.62
C PHE A 76 -22.64 7.73 -12.52
N GLU A 77 -23.19 7.07 -13.53
CA GLU A 77 -23.31 5.61 -13.56
C GLU A 77 -21.94 4.94 -13.60
N MET A 78 -21.00 5.46 -14.39
CA MET A 78 -19.61 4.96 -14.42
C MET A 78 -18.94 5.11 -13.05
N ALA A 79 -19.06 6.27 -12.40
CA ALA A 79 -18.50 6.51 -11.09
C ALA A 79 -19.07 5.54 -10.05
N LYS A 80 -20.39 5.36 -10.03
CA LYS A 80 -21.07 4.42 -9.14
C LYS A 80 -20.61 2.98 -9.36
N GLN A 81 -20.64 2.51 -10.61
CA GLN A 81 -20.19 1.17 -10.96
C GLN A 81 -18.74 0.95 -10.53
N THR A 82 -17.87 1.95 -10.69
CA THR A 82 -16.47 1.87 -10.29
C THR A 82 -16.30 1.82 -8.78
N LEU A 83 -17.01 2.67 -8.04
CA LEU A 83 -16.98 2.71 -6.56
C LEU A 83 -17.54 1.44 -5.93
N ASP A 84 -18.50 0.78 -6.58
CA ASP A 84 -19.12 -0.45 -6.11
C ASP A 84 -18.26 -1.70 -6.43
N ARG A 85 -17.11 -1.53 -7.09
CA ARG A 85 -16.11 -2.59 -7.25
C ARG A 85 -15.30 -2.73 -5.98
N TYR A 86 -14.91 -3.95 -5.73
CA TYR A 86 -13.87 -4.20 -4.76
C TYR A 86 -12.50 -4.17 -5.42
N ILE A 87 -11.55 -3.56 -4.72
CA ILE A 87 -10.18 -3.38 -5.18
C ILE A 87 -9.21 -3.90 -4.12
N THR A 88 -8.06 -4.39 -4.56
CA THR A 88 -6.93 -4.66 -3.69
C THR A 88 -6.14 -3.37 -3.51
N ILE A 89 -5.99 -2.91 -2.26
CA ILE A 89 -5.19 -1.72 -1.96
C ILE A 89 -3.82 -2.14 -1.46
N VAL A 90 -2.82 -1.99 -2.32
CA VAL A 90 -1.41 -2.13 -1.93
C VAL A 90 -1.07 -1.02 -0.93
N GLY A 91 -0.48 -1.39 0.20
CA GLY A 91 -0.12 -0.45 1.24
C GLY A 91 -1.22 -0.11 2.24
N LEU A 92 -2.41 -0.71 2.16
CA LEU A 92 -3.37 -0.66 3.26
C LEU A 92 -2.69 -1.24 4.51
N LYS A 93 -2.62 -0.48 5.60
CA LYS A 93 -1.96 -0.92 6.83
C LYS A 93 -2.91 -1.84 7.61
N PRO A 94 -2.45 -3.01 8.08
CA PRO A 94 -3.28 -3.87 8.91
C PRO A 94 -3.47 -3.22 10.28
N THR A 95 -4.70 -3.29 10.78
CA THR A 95 -5.01 -2.98 12.18
C THR A 95 -4.74 -4.21 13.06
N PRO A 96 -4.57 -4.05 14.38
CA PRO A 96 -4.39 -5.19 15.29
C PRO A 96 -5.49 -6.26 15.20
N ASN A 97 -6.68 -5.87 14.73
CA ASN A 97 -7.85 -6.75 14.63
C ASN A 97 -8.14 -7.20 13.20
N THR A 98 -7.26 -6.91 12.23
CA THR A 98 -7.46 -7.32 10.83
C THR A 98 -7.33 -8.85 10.73
N PRO A 99 -8.42 -9.59 10.45
CA PRO A 99 -8.37 -11.04 10.39
C PRO A 99 -7.50 -11.49 9.22
N ASP A 100 -6.80 -12.62 9.38
CA ASP A 100 -5.99 -13.27 8.34
C ASP A 100 -4.83 -12.41 7.77
N ALA A 101 -4.54 -11.22 8.34
CA ALA A 101 -3.38 -10.43 7.94
C ALA A 101 -2.08 -11.11 8.39
N ILE A 102 -1.18 -11.34 7.43
CA ILE A 102 0.15 -11.90 7.69
C ILE A 102 1.08 -10.73 8.03
N VAL A 103 1.40 -10.59 9.32
CA VAL A 103 2.21 -9.48 9.85
C VAL A 103 3.43 -10.01 10.59
N TYR A 104 4.60 -9.47 10.27
CA TYR A 104 5.86 -9.74 10.96
C TYR A 104 6.35 -8.46 11.63
N ILE A 105 6.67 -8.52 12.91
CA ILE A 105 7.23 -7.38 13.65
C ILE A 105 8.56 -7.81 14.27
N ARG A 106 9.61 -7.01 14.07
CA ARG A 106 10.94 -7.24 14.65
C ARG A 106 11.51 -5.95 15.22
N PRO A 107 11.96 -5.94 16.49
CA PRO A 107 12.60 -4.76 17.06
C PRO A 107 13.90 -4.45 16.35
N ILE A 108 14.17 -3.17 16.16
CA ILE A 108 15.46 -2.69 15.70
C ILE A 108 16.39 -2.67 16.93
N PRO A 109 17.60 -3.25 16.87
CA PRO A 109 18.54 -3.22 18.00
C PRO A 109 18.86 -1.80 18.46
N ASP A 110 18.93 -1.61 19.77
CA ASP A 110 19.28 -0.34 20.43
C ASP A 110 18.40 0.83 19.95
N CYS A 111 17.10 0.59 19.84
CA CYS A 111 16.14 1.51 19.24
C CYS A 111 14.73 1.29 19.79
N ASP A 112 13.97 2.37 19.98
CA ASP A 112 12.57 2.32 20.46
C ASP A 112 11.57 1.94 19.36
N TYR A 113 12.05 1.55 18.18
CA TYR A 113 11.22 1.24 17.02
C TYR A 113 11.42 -0.21 16.55
N SER A 114 10.37 -0.75 15.94
CA SER A 114 10.37 -2.04 15.25
C SER A 114 10.10 -1.83 13.76
N VAL A 115 10.65 -2.71 12.94
CA VAL A 115 10.19 -2.91 11.56
C VAL A 115 8.94 -3.77 11.60
N ARG A 116 7.88 -3.33 10.93
CA ARG A 116 6.67 -4.12 10.70
C ARG A 116 6.52 -4.36 9.20
N LEU A 117 6.40 -5.63 8.82
CA LEU A 117 6.15 -6.11 7.47
C LEU A 117 4.77 -6.75 7.40
N TRP A 118 4.06 -6.56 6.30
CA TRP A 118 2.84 -7.29 6.01
C TRP A 118 2.72 -7.62 4.53
N LEU A 119 2.07 -8.75 4.24
CA LEU A 119 1.81 -9.16 2.86
C LEU A 119 0.82 -8.17 2.23
N ALA A 120 1.26 -7.49 1.17
CA ALA A 120 0.47 -6.49 0.44
C ALA A 120 -0.25 -7.13 -0.76
N ASP A 121 0.44 -8.00 -1.49
CA ASP A 121 -0.16 -8.77 -2.58
C ASP A 121 0.50 -10.14 -2.66
N ASP A 122 -0.32 -11.18 -2.50
CA ASP A 122 0.12 -12.58 -2.51
C ASP A 122 0.57 -13.03 -3.91
N THR A 123 -0.04 -12.45 -4.95
CA THR A 123 0.16 -12.85 -6.33
C THR A 123 1.53 -12.37 -6.82
N SER A 124 1.84 -11.09 -6.60
CA SER A 124 3.15 -10.51 -6.90
C SER A 124 4.23 -10.83 -5.86
N GLY A 125 3.86 -11.28 -4.66
CA GLY A 125 4.82 -11.45 -3.56
C GLY A 125 5.31 -10.12 -3.01
N GLU A 126 4.47 -9.10 -3.03
CA GLU A 126 4.80 -7.80 -2.50
C GLU A 126 4.49 -7.73 -1.01
N PHE A 127 5.44 -7.22 -0.25
CA PHE A 127 5.29 -6.83 1.14
C PHE A 127 5.33 -5.32 1.25
N CYS A 128 4.51 -4.80 2.16
CA CYS A 128 4.68 -3.45 2.64
C CYS A 128 5.42 -3.44 3.97
N MET A 129 6.16 -2.37 4.21
CA MET A 129 6.91 -2.13 5.44
C MET A 129 6.56 -0.76 6.01
N ASP A 130 6.48 -0.66 7.33
CA ASP A 130 6.61 0.60 8.06
C ASP A 130 7.41 0.43 9.36
N PHE A 131 7.58 1.54 10.06
CA PHE A 131 8.14 1.57 11.40
C PHE A 131 7.02 1.73 12.42
N VAL A 132 7.13 1.04 13.55
CA VAL A 132 6.20 1.19 14.68
C VAL A 132 6.97 1.44 15.96
N HIS A 133 6.44 2.28 16.84
CA HIS A 133 7.01 2.47 18.18
C HIS A 133 6.81 1.21 19.03
N ASN A 134 7.83 0.78 19.76
CA ASN A 134 7.84 -0.49 20.48
C ASN A 134 6.77 -0.55 21.56
N GLU A 135 6.59 0.52 22.33
CA GLU A 135 5.60 0.55 23.42
C GLU A 135 4.17 0.75 22.91
N THR A 136 3.93 1.85 22.19
CA THR A 136 2.58 2.26 21.77
C THR A 136 2.03 1.46 20.58
N LYS A 137 2.90 0.74 19.87
CA LYS A 137 2.61 0.03 18.60
C LYS A 137 2.07 0.94 17.49
N GLN A 138 2.18 2.25 17.66
CA GLN A 138 1.72 3.21 16.67
C GLN A 138 2.71 3.28 15.51
N PRO A 139 2.21 3.33 14.25
CA PRO A 139 3.08 3.53 13.11
C PRO A 139 3.66 4.94 13.16
N VAL A 140 4.92 5.05 12.73
CA VAL A 140 5.63 6.30 12.60
C VAL A 140 6.25 6.37 11.21
N ASN A 141 6.33 7.58 10.65
CA ASN A 141 7.18 7.79 9.47
C ASN A 141 8.63 7.59 9.89
N SER A 142 9.49 7.27 8.91
CA SER A 142 10.92 7.01 9.08
C SER A 142 11.50 7.95 10.13
N PRO A 143 11.73 7.43 11.34
CA PRO A 143 12.15 8.28 12.42
C PRO A 143 13.61 8.65 12.10
N PHE A 144 13.89 9.94 12.01
CA PHE A 144 15.24 10.48 11.76
C PHE A 144 15.78 10.23 10.34
N GLU A 145 17.06 10.56 10.13
CA GLU A 145 17.82 10.42 8.87
C GLU A 145 18.12 8.94 8.52
N TYR A 146 17.14 8.05 8.69
CA TYR A 146 17.30 6.65 8.35
C TYR A 146 17.29 6.47 6.83
N GLU A 147 18.19 5.64 6.34
CA GLU A 147 18.20 5.23 4.95
C GLU A 147 17.87 3.74 4.87
N LEU A 148 16.86 3.41 4.07
CA LEU A 148 16.51 2.03 3.78
C LEU A 148 17.00 1.65 2.39
N TRP A 149 17.92 0.70 2.32
CA TRP A 149 18.54 0.26 1.06
C TRP A 149 18.05 -1.13 0.70
N ALA A 150 17.60 -1.31 -0.54
CA ALA A 150 17.55 -2.61 -1.18
C ALA A 150 18.97 -3.03 -1.54
N VAL A 151 19.42 -4.18 -1.07
CA VAL A 151 20.74 -4.72 -1.42
C VAL A 151 20.59 -6.05 -2.16
N PRO A 152 21.49 -6.34 -3.10
CA PRO A 152 21.48 -7.62 -3.79
C PRO A 152 21.65 -8.75 -2.78
N SER A 153 20.96 -9.86 -2.99
CA SER A 153 21.27 -11.05 -2.22
C SER A 153 22.69 -11.51 -2.57
N ARG A 154 23.37 -12.18 -1.65
CA ARG A 154 24.67 -12.81 -1.96
C ARG A 154 24.60 -13.77 -3.16
N ALA A 155 23.41 -14.28 -3.50
CA ALA A 155 23.16 -15.16 -4.63
C ALA A 155 22.89 -14.42 -5.95
N THR A 156 22.66 -13.10 -5.94
CA THR A 156 22.35 -12.28 -7.11
C THR A 156 23.33 -11.12 -7.23
N LEU A 157 24.52 -11.41 -7.75
CA LEU A 157 25.65 -10.46 -7.83
C LEU A 157 25.48 -9.30 -8.85
N TRP A 158 24.39 -9.28 -9.62
CA TRP A 158 24.22 -8.38 -10.78
C TRP A 158 23.31 -7.18 -10.51
N ASN A 159 22.67 -7.10 -9.34
CA ASN A 159 21.91 -5.91 -8.96
C ASN A 159 22.84 -4.94 -8.21
N GLU A 160 22.60 -3.64 -8.34
CA GLU A 160 23.22 -2.65 -7.48
C GLU A 160 22.35 -2.41 -6.24
N ALA A 161 22.97 -1.90 -5.17
CA ALA A 161 22.19 -1.43 -4.02
C ALA A 161 21.41 -0.17 -4.42
N ALA A 162 20.13 -0.11 -4.06
CA ALA A 162 19.26 1.02 -4.35
C ALA A 162 18.64 1.57 -3.07
N LEU A 163 18.63 2.89 -2.93
CA LEU A 163 17.89 3.55 -1.86
C LEU A 163 16.39 3.40 -2.13
N LEU A 164 15.64 2.89 -1.15
CA LEU A 164 14.20 2.74 -1.26
C LEU A 164 13.51 4.06 -0.94
N ALA A 165 12.67 4.52 -1.86
CA ALA A 165 11.72 5.59 -1.61
C ALA A 165 10.46 5.03 -0.95
N SER A 166 9.81 5.86 -0.12
CA SER A 166 8.45 5.53 0.33
C SER A 166 7.49 5.47 -0.86
N LEU A 167 6.39 4.75 -0.68
CA LEU A 167 5.34 4.66 -1.69
C LEU A 167 4.79 6.06 -2.00
N GLU A 168 4.61 6.88 -0.97
CA GLU A 168 4.16 8.27 -1.11
C GLU A 168 5.13 9.09 -1.96
N SER A 169 6.43 9.04 -1.64
CA SER A 169 7.45 9.77 -2.41
C SER A 169 7.51 9.29 -3.86
N SER A 170 7.30 8.00 -4.11
CA SER A 170 7.27 7.43 -5.46
C SER A 170 6.09 7.98 -6.30
N PHE A 171 5.01 8.40 -5.64
CA PHE A 171 3.89 9.12 -6.25
C PHE A 171 4.02 10.65 -6.17
N GLY A 172 5.17 11.18 -5.75
CA GLY A 172 5.42 12.62 -5.62
C GLY A 172 4.64 13.27 -4.48
N ALA A 173 4.22 12.50 -3.47
CA ALA A 173 3.50 12.97 -2.31
C ALA A 173 4.36 12.85 -1.04
N ALA A 174 4.12 13.76 -0.08
CA ALA A 174 4.65 13.60 1.26
C ALA A 174 3.75 12.65 2.08
N ALA A 175 4.36 11.80 2.90
CA ALA A 175 3.60 10.95 3.81
C ALA A 175 2.99 11.76 4.96
N LEU A 176 1.71 11.51 5.26
CA LEU A 176 1.09 11.98 6.49
C LEU A 176 1.75 11.29 7.71
N PRO A 177 1.65 11.86 8.92
CA PRO A 177 2.22 11.24 10.11
C PRO A 177 1.73 9.79 10.32
N GLY A 178 2.67 8.86 10.37
CA GLY A 178 2.39 7.43 10.57
C GLY A 178 1.88 6.70 9.34
N GLU A 179 1.77 7.34 8.18
CA GLU A 179 1.24 6.73 6.94
C GLU A 179 2.33 6.26 5.98
N GLU A 180 3.59 6.67 6.20
CA GLU A 180 4.70 6.27 5.34
C GLU A 180 4.85 4.75 5.30
N LYS A 181 5.12 4.24 4.10
CA LYS A 181 5.33 2.83 3.85
C LYS A 181 6.26 2.60 2.68
N PHE A 182 6.96 1.47 2.70
CA PHE A 182 7.84 1.02 1.63
C PHE A 182 7.27 -0.25 1.01
N VAL A 183 7.44 -0.43 -0.29
CA VAL A 183 7.07 -1.67 -0.98
C VAL A 183 8.35 -2.44 -1.31
N MET A 184 8.32 -3.75 -1.06
CA MET A 184 9.45 -4.64 -1.25
C MET A 184 9.00 -6.01 -1.71
N SER A 185 9.84 -6.69 -2.46
CA SER A 185 9.55 -8.03 -2.96
C SER A 185 9.93 -9.10 -1.94
N GLU A 186 9.20 -10.20 -1.98
CA GLU A 186 9.50 -11.43 -1.26
C GLU A 186 10.97 -11.87 -1.41
N GLY A 187 11.66 -12.13 -0.30
CA GLY A 187 13.07 -12.52 -0.31
C GLY A 187 14.07 -11.40 -0.62
N GLN A 188 13.62 -10.16 -0.85
CA GLN A 188 14.51 -9.01 -0.98
C GLN A 188 15.31 -8.81 0.31
N THR A 189 16.60 -8.50 0.18
CA THR A 189 17.43 -8.15 1.34
C THR A 189 17.52 -6.65 1.44
N CYS A 190 17.33 -6.13 2.64
CA CYS A 190 17.36 -4.71 2.93
C CYS A 190 18.41 -4.41 4.01
N VAL A 191 19.01 -3.22 3.92
CA VAL A 191 19.91 -2.67 4.93
C VAL A 191 19.33 -1.34 5.41
N LEU A 192 19.04 -1.28 6.70
CA LEU A 192 18.66 -0.05 7.39
C LEU A 192 19.93 0.60 7.95
N LYS A 193 20.28 1.79 7.45
CA LYS A 193 21.36 2.62 8.00
C LYS A 193 20.79 3.67 8.93
N ARG A 194 21.48 3.90 10.04
CA ARG A 194 21.07 4.79 11.12
C ARG A 194 22.29 5.57 11.60
N PRO A 195 22.23 6.91 11.68
CA PRO A 195 23.34 7.70 12.20
C PRO A 195 23.78 7.22 13.58
N GLY A 196 25.09 7.07 13.78
CA GLY A 196 25.69 6.65 15.06
C GLY A 196 25.46 5.21 15.49
N HIS A 197 24.78 4.37 14.69
CA HIS A 197 24.48 2.98 15.03
C HIS A 197 24.95 2.01 13.96
N GLN A 198 25.07 0.73 14.33
CA GLN A 198 25.33 -0.33 13.35
C GLN A 198 24.15 -0.50 12.40
N SER A 199 24.48 -0.71 11.12
CA SER A 199 23.52 -1.05 10.07
C SER A 199 22.83 -2.37 10.39
N VAL A 200 21.52 -2.43 10.13
CA VAL A 200 20.70 -3.62 10.38
C VAL A 200 20.32 -4.22 9.03
N GLN A 201 20.71 -5.47 8.80
CA GLN A 201 20.31 -6.21 7.61
C GLN A 201 19.16 -7.16 7.93
N PHE A 202 18.16 -7.21 7.06
CA PHE A 202 17.08 -8.18 7.13
C PHE A 202 16.67 -8.65 5.73
N THR A 203 15.96 -9.76 5.66
CA THR A 203 15.43 -10.33 4.41
C THR A 203 13.93 -10.46 4.54
N VAL A 204 13.20 -9.98 3.54
CA VAL A 204 11.75 -10.10 3.46
C VAL A 204 11.37 -11.59 3.45
N PRO A 205 10.39 -12.02 4.27
CA PRO A 205 9.97 -13.41 4.34
C PRO A 205 9.62 -13.98 2.96
N ARG A 206 9.86 -15.28 2.78
CA ARG A 206 9.37 -16.02 1.62
C ARG A 206 8.09 -16.78 1.96
N MET A 207 7.06 -16.57 1.15
CA MET A 207 5.78 -17.25 1.26
C MET A 207 5.89 -18.60 0.54
N ALA A 208 5.55 -19.68 1.25
CA ALA A 208 5.46 -20.98 0.61
C ALA A 208 4.30 -20.95 -0.40
N ARG A 209 4.63 -21.08 -1.69
CA ARG A 209 3.63 -21.22 -2.75
C ARG A 209 3.58 -22.69 -3.19
N PRO A 210 2.39 -23.28 -3.37
CA PRO A 210 2.30 -24.59 -3.97
C PRO A 210 2.91 -24.56 -5.37
N THR A 211 3.76 -25.53 -5.67
CA THR A 211 4.25 -25.73 -7.04
C THR A 211 3.04 -25.98 -7.93
N PRO A 212 2.90 -25.28 -9.07
CA PRO A 212 1.77 -25.51 -9.94
C PRO A 212 1.74 -26.98 -10.38
N GLU A 213 0.58 -27.62 -10.29
CA GLU A 213 0.38 -28.95 -10.83
C GLU A 213 0.62 -28.91 -12.35
N ASN A 214 1.39 -29.87 -12.89
CA ASN A 214 1.77 -29.97 -14.30
C ASN A 214 2.83 -28.98 -14.82
N VAL A 215 3.72 -28.47 -13.96
CA VAL A 215 4.92 -27.75 -14.42
C VAL A 215 6.15 -28.64 -14.27
N HIS A 216 6.86 -28.88 -15.37
CA HIS A 216 8.18 -29.50 -15.35
C HIS A 216 9.20 -28.46 -14.86
N VAL A 217 9.66 -28.61 -13.63
CA VAL A 217 10.73 -27.77 -13.06
C VAL A 217 12.08 -28.34 -13.48
N LEU A 218 12.85 -27.56 -14.25
CA LEU A 218 14.25 -27.87 -14.53
C LEU A 218 15.10 -27.36 -13.37
N ASN A 219 15.74 -28.28 -12.64
CA ASN A 219 16.66 -27.92 -11.57
C ASN A 219 18.09 -27.89 -12.11
N PHE A 220 18.74 -26.73 -12.01
CA PHE A 220 20.13 -26.51 -12.45
C PHE A 220 21.13 -26.51 -11.29
N SER A 221 20.72 -26.96 -10.10
CA SER A 221 21.62 -27.16 -8.98
C SER A 221 22.46 -28.41 -9.24
N TYR A 222 23.78 -28.26 -9.39
CA TYR A 222 24.75 -29.35 -9.44
C TYR A 222 25.10 -29.86 -8.04
#